data_AF-A0A6N4DDC0-F1
#
_entry.id   AF-A0A6N4DDC0-F1
#
_cell.length_a   1.000
_cell.length_b   1.000
_cell.length_c   1.000
_cell.angle_alpha   90.00
_cell.angle_beta   90.00
_cell.angle_gamma   90.00
#
_symmetry.space_group_name_H-M   'P 1'
#
loop_
_entity.id
_entity.type
_entity.pdbx_description
1 polymer ?
#
loop_
_entity_poly.entity_id
_entity_poly.type
_entity_poly.pdbx_seq_one_letter_code
_entity_poly.pdbx_strand_id
1 'polypeptide(L)'
;MSDTSELKGLGGWLIIIGFGLFMRPISIVIELGPIYYSILADGVISALTNPFSEFYNPLLVLLIFGELVVNSLMTVVSVYLIYLFFSKHYQFPKVYIAVTIISVIIFPLDAWLGSLVFPNQPLFDDETLKYFFRSLVAAMIWIPYMLVSERVKATFVEKRPENQLQATIDTIG
;
A
#
# COMPACT_ATOMS: atom_id res chain seq x y z
N MET A 1 9.95 -26.53 24.87
CA MET A 1 9.70 -25.08 24.91
C MET A 1 10.75 -24.44 24.04
N SER A 2 10.45 -24.20 22.76
CA SER A 2 11.35 -23.44 21.89
C SER A 2 11.43 -22.01 22.41
N ASP A 3 12.65 -21.48 22.49
CA ASP A 3 12.99 -20.24 23.14
C ASP A 3 12.39 -19.05 22.36
N THR A 4 11.20 -18.57 22.77
CA THR A 4 10.50 -17.46 22.10
C THR A 4 11.31 -16.16 22.12
N SER A 5 12.34 -16.09 22.97
CA SER A 5 13.31 -14.99 23.03
C SER A 5 14.13 -14.87 21.74
N GLU A 6 14.49 -15.98 21.08
CA GLU A 6 15.26 -15.99 19.82
C GLU A 6 14.46 -15.48 18.62
N LEU A 7 13.12 -15.58 18.69
CA LEU A 7 12.23 -15.15 17.62
C LEU A 7 11.81 -13.69 17.73
N LYS A 8 12.00 -13.04 18.88
CA LYS A 8 11.60 -11.64 19.09
C LYS A 8 12.53 -10.68 18.35
N GLY A 9 12.03 -9.98 17.34
CA GLY A 9 12.76 -8.91 16.66
C GLY A 9 12.64 -8.91 15.14
N LEU A 10 13.21 -7.87 14.52
CA LEU A 10 13.20 -7.66 13.08
C LEU A 10 14.25 -8.55 12.41
N GLY A 11 13.93 -9.84 12.24
CA GLY A 11 14.84 -10.84 11.67
C GLY A 11 14.17 -11.76 10.65
N GLY A 12 14.97 -12.57 9.97
CA GLY A 12 14.48 -13.51 8.95
C GLY A 12 13.69 -12.82 7.83
N TRP A 13 12.53 -13.38 7.49
CA TRP A 13 11.65 -12.85 6.44
C TRP A 13 11.14 -11.42 6.70
N LEU A 14 11.13 -10.94 7.96
CA LEU A 14 10.78 -9.55 8.26
C LEU A 14 11.78 -8.55 7.66
N ILE A 15 13.04 -8.94 7.43
CA ILE A 15 14.05 -8.07 6.80
C ILE A 15 13.61 -7.74 5.36
N ILE A 16 13.10 -8.73 4.63
CA ILE A 16 12.61 -8.56 3.26
C ILE A 16 11.39 -7.64 3.24
N ILE A 17 10.46 -7.82 4.17
CA ILE A 17 9.27 -6.97 4.30
C ILE A 17 9.67 -5.54 4.65
N GLY A 18 10.58 -5.35 5.60
CA GLY A 18 11.09 -4.04 6.00
C GLY A 18 11.77 -3.31 4.85
N PHE A 19 12.57 -4.01 4.05
CA PHE A 19 13.19 -3.45 2.85
C PHE A 19 12.15 -3.00 1.82
N GLY A 20 11.17 -3.85 1.50
CA GLY A 20 10.09 -3.49 0.58
C GLY A 20 9.27 -2.30 1.06
N LEU A 21 9.05 -2.19 2.37
CA LEU A 21 8.31 -1.09 2.98
C LEU A 21 9.05 0.26 2.84
N PHE A 22 10.37 0.24 2.94
CA PHE A 22 11.20 1.44 2.78
C PHE A 22 11.34 1.88 1.32
N MET A 23 11.39 0.93 0.38
CA MET A 23 11.51 1.23 -1.05
C MET A 23 10.24 1.84 -1.64
N ARG A 24 9.06 1.44 -1.16
CA ARG A 24 7.77 1.91 -1.70
C ARG A 24 7.61 3.44 -1.79
N PRO A 25 7.78 4.24 -0.70
CA PRO A 25 7.63 5.69 -0.79
C PRO A 25 8.66 6.34 -1.72
N ILE A 26 9.86 5.75 -1.85
CA ILE A 26 10.90 6.24 -2.76
C ILE A 26 10.45 6.05 -4.22
N SER A 27 9.95 4.86 -4.57
CA SER A 27 9.40 4.59 -5.91
C SER A 27 8.28 5.57 -6.27
N ILE A 28 7.33 5.80 -5.35
CA ILE A 28 6.23 6.74 -5.57
C ILE A 28 6.73 8.15 -5.91
N VAL A 29 7.73 8.66 -5.17
CA VAL A 29 8.28 9.99 -5.42
C VAL A 29 8.99 10.08 -6.78
N ILE A 30 9.72 9.03 -7.16
CA ILE A 30 10.45 8.99 -8.44
C ILE A 30 9.49 8.89 -9.63
N GLU A 31 8.46 8.06 -9.53
CA GLU A 31 7.52 7.77 -10.63
C GLU A 31 6.45 8.86 -10.77
N LEU A 32 5.80 9.26 -9.66
CA LEU A 32 4.66 10.16 -9.69
C LEU A 32 5.03 11.63 -9.44
N GLY A 33 6.18 11.89 -8.83
CA GLY A 33 6.63 13.24 -8.51
C GLY A 33 6.68 14.18 -9.74
N PRO A 34 7.33 13.79 -10.84
CA PRO A 34 7.37 14.59 -12.06
C PRO A 34 5.98 14.81 -12.68
N ILE A 35 5.13 13.78 -12.68
CA ILE A 35 3.78 13.84 -13.24
C ILE A 35 2.93 14.84 -12.47
N TYR A 36 2.94 14.77 -11.13
CA TYR A 36 2.20 15.70 -10.29
C TYR A 36 2.75 17.11 -10.33
N TYR A 37 4.07 17.29 -10.44
CA TYR A 37 4.65 18.60 -10.67
C TYR A 37 4.14 19.23 -11.96
N SER A 38 4.17 18.50 -13.08
CA SER A 38 3.68 19.01 -14.37
C SER A 38 2.19 19.38 -14.31
N ILE A 39 1.37 18.56 -13.64
CA ILE A 39 -0.06 18.82 -13.49
C ILE A 39 -0.30 20.07 -12.65
N LEU A 40 0.36 20.19 -11.49
CA LEU A 40 0.04 21.22 -10.48
C LEU A 40 0.78 22.54 -10.69
N ALA A 41 2.00 22.53 -11.25
CA ALA A 41 2.88 23.69 -11.33
C ALA A 41 3.06 24.23 -12.76
N ASP A 42 3.09 23.36 -13.79
CA ASP A 42 3.38 23.77 -15.17
C ASP A 42 2.13 24.16 -15.99
N GLY A 43 1.02 24.50 -15.32
CA GLY A 43 -0.19 25.04 -15.96
C GLY A 43 -1.06 24.02 -16.71
N VAL A 44 -0.69 22.74 -16.73
CA VAL A 44 -1.48 21.64 -17.32
C VAL A 44 -2.87 21.55 -16.68
N ILE A 45 -2.98 21.82 -15.38
CA ILE A 45 -4.28 21.90 -14.69
C ILE A 45 -5.24 22.90 -15.35
N SER A 46 -4.75 24.03 -15.87
CA SER A 46 -5.60 25.04 -16.53
C SER A 46 -6.13 24.52 -17.87
N ALA A 47 -5.31 23.77 -18.61
CA ALA A 47 -5.73 23.15 -19.87
C ALA A 47 -6.72 21.99 -19.65
N LEU A 48 -6.60 21.26 -18.54
CA LEU A 48 -7.48 20.13 -18.23
C LEU A 48 -8.80 20.53 -17.58
N THR A 49 -8.85 21.66 -16.86
CA THR A 49 -10.05 22.10 -16.10
C THR A 49 -10.86 23.17 -16.80
N ASN A 50 -10.32 23.85 -17.82
CA ASN A 50 -11.03 24.87 -18.57
C ASN A 50 -12.06 24.23 -19.53
N PRO A 51 -13.38 24.47 -19.38
CA PRO A 51 -14.39 23.89 -20.27
C PRO A 51 -14.27 24.31 -21.74
N PHE A 52 -13.54 25.38 -22.04
CA PHE A 52 -13.29 25.86 -23.40
C PHE A 52 -12.01 25.29 -24.03
N SER A 53 -11.27 24.44 -23.30
CA SER A 53 -10.08 23.75 -23.79
C SER A 53 -10.47 22.50 -24.59
N GLU A 54 -9.77 22.22 -25.69
CA GLU A 54 -9.93 20.99 -26.46
C GLU A 54 -9.52 19.74 -25.66
N PHE A 55 -8.73 19.92 -24.60
CA PHE A 55 -8.28 18.85 -23.70
C PHE A 55 -9.22 18.61 -22.52
N TYR A 56 -10.33 19.35 -22.43
CA TYR A 56 -11.28 19.22 -21.33
C TYR A 56 -12.09 17.93 -21.44
N ASN A 57 -11.96 17.07 -20.43
CA ASN A 57 -12.83 15.94 -20.22
C ASN A 57 -13.18 15.83 -18.73
N PRO A 58 -14.47 15.99 -18.35
CA PRO A 58 -14.89 15.93 -16.94
C PRO A 58 -14.49 14.64 -16.22
N LEU A 59 -14.54 13.49 -16.91
CA LEU A 59 -14.16 12.19 -16.34
C LEU A 59 -12.65 12.09 -16.14
N LEU A 60 -11.85 12.64 -17.06
CA LEU A 60 -10.40 12.68 -16.93
C LEU A 60 -9.98 13.54 -15.73
N VAL A 61 -10.63 14.70 -15.55
CA VAL A 61 -10.39 15.57 -14.39
C VAL A 61 -10.71 14.83 -13.09
N LEU A 62 -11.87 14.17 -13.02
CA LEU A 62 -12.26 13.40 -11.85
C LEU A 62 -11.29 12.25 -11.56
N LEU A 63 -10.84 11.53 -12.60
CA LEU A 63 -9.87 10.45 -12.49
C LEU A 63 -8.54 10.94 -11.92
N ILE A 64 -7.95 12.00 -12.50
CA ILE A 64 -6.65 12.55 -12.05
C ILE A 64 -6.72 13.01 -10.59
N PHE A 65 -7.77 13.73 -10.19
CA PHE A 65 -7.91 14.16 -8.80
C PHE A 65 -8.16 12.98 -7.84
N GLY A 66 -8.93 11.98 -8.28
CA GLY A 66 -9.15 10.74 -7.53
C GLY A 66 -7.84 9.98 -7.30
N GLU A 67 -7.05 9.77 -8.36
CA GLU A 67 -5.72 9.17 -8.30
C GLU A 67 -4.79 9.94 -7.37
N LEU A 68 -4.78 11.27 -7.43
CA LEU A 68 -3.96 12.11 -6.55
C LEU A 68 -4.32 11.90 -5.07
N VAL A 69 -5.61 11.86 -4.75
CA VAL A 69 -6.09 11.63 -3.37
C VAL A 69 -5.72 10.22 -2.90
N VAL A 70 -5.99 9.20 -3.72
CA VAL A 70 -5.68 7.81 -3.37
C VAL A 70 -4.17 7.61 -3.18
N ASN A 71 -3.34 8.09 -4.10
CA ASN A 71 -1.88 7.97 -3.99
C ASN A 71 -1.32 8.75 -2.80
N SER A 72 -1.87 9.94 -2.49
CA SER A 72 -1.50 10.70 -1.29
C SER A 72 -1.83 9.93 -0.01
N LEU A 73 -3.03 9.36 0.08
CA LEU A 73 -3.44 8.54 1.22
C LEU A 73 -2.56 7.30 1.36
N MET A 74 -2.29 6.60 0.25
CA MET A 74 -1.41 5.42 0.25
C MET A 74 0.02 5.77 0.66
N THR A 75 0.50 6.97 0.29
CA THR A 75 1.81 7.48 0.74
C THR A 75 1.81 7.69 2.25
N VAL A 76 0.82 8.39 2.80
CA VAL A 76 0.69 8.60 4.26
C VAL A 76 0.63 7.27 5.01
N VAL A 77 -0.18 6.32 4.52
CA VAL A 77 -0.30 4.98 5.12
C VAL A 77 1.01 4.20 5.03
N SER A 78 1.79 4.38 3.97
CA SER A 78 3.11 3.74 3.83
C SER A 78 4.11 4.23 4.90
N VAL A 79 4.15 5.55 5.15
CA VAL A 79 4.96 6.13 6.23
C VAL A 79 4.49 5.64 7.60
N TYR A 80 3.17 5.57 7.81
CA TYR A 80 2.60 5.02 9.03
C TYR A 80 2.99 3.55 9.25
N LEU A 81 2.97 2.72 8.20
CA LEU A 81 3.43 1.34 8.28
C LEU A 81 4.91 1.24 8.64
N ILE A 82 5.77 2.10 8.10
CA ILE A 82 7.19 2.17 8.48
C ILE A 82 7.33 2.43 9.98
N TYR A 83 6.61 3.42 10.49
CA TYR A 83 6.57 3.69 11.93
C TYR A 83 6.11 2.46 12.73
N LEU A 84 4.99 1.82 12.35
CA LEU A 84 4.48 0.63 13.04
C LEU A 84 5.47 -0.54 13.01
N PHE A 85 6.20 -0.69 11.89
CA PHE A 85 7.20 -1.74 11.71
C PHE A 85 8.36 -1.57 12.70
N PHE A 86 9.00 -0.39 12.71
CA PHE A 86 10.16 -0.13 13.55
C PHE A 86 9.81 0.01 15.03
N SER A 87 8.61 0.50 15.35
CA SER A 87 8.11 0.52 16.72
C SER A 87 7.62 -0.84 17.21
N LYS A 88 7.67 -1.89 16.36
CA LYS A 88 7.20 -3.24 16.69
C LYS A 88 5.76 -3.25 17.21
N HIS A 89 4.94 -2.35 16.67
CA HIS A 89 3.58 -2.11 17.12
C HIS A 89 2.65 -3.28 16.82
N TYR A 90 1.78 -3.66 17.75
CA TYR A 90 0.83 -4.76 17.57
C TYR A 90 -0.15 -4.62 16.40
N GLN A 91 -0.32 -3.39 15.91
CA GLN A 91 -1.18 -3.09 14.76
C GLN A 91 -0.50 -3.33 13.41
N PHE A 92 0.83 -3.42 13.36
CA PHE A 92 1.57 -3.55 12.11
C PHE A 92 1.04 -4.68 11.22
N PRO A 93 0.88 -5.93 11.70
CA PRO A 93 0.44 -7.03 10.83
C PRO A 93 -0.96 -6.78 10.25
N LYS A 94 -1.88 -6.23 11.05
CA LYS A 94 -3.26 -5.94 10.61
C LYS A 94 -3.31 -4.84 9.56
N VAL A 95 -2.59 -3.74 9.79
CA VAL A 95 -2.54 -2.62 8.84
C VAL A 95 -1.83 -3.05 7.56
N TYR A 96 -0.76 -3.85 7.65
CA TYR A 96 -0.06 -4.37 6.48
C TYR A 96 -0.96 -5.24 5.60
N ILE A 97 -1.73 -6.15 6.20
CA ILE A 97 -2.70 -7.00 5.48
C ILE A 97 -3.78 -6.15 4.81
N ALA A 98 -4.37 -5.20 5.55
CA ALA A 98 -5.40 -4.32 5.01
C ALA A 98 -4.89 -3.53 3.79
N VAL A 99 -3.70 -2.93 3.90
CA VAL A 99 -3.07 -2.18 2.80
C VAL A 99 -2.75 -3.07 1.61
N THR A 100 -2.30 -4.30 1.85
CA THR A 100 -2.01 -5.26 0.77
C THR A 100 -3.29 -5.62 0.00
N ILE A 101 -4.37 -5.94 0.72
CA ILE A 101 -5.68 -6.25 0.12
C ILE A 101 -6.23 -5.05 -0.64
N ILE A 102 -6.21 -3.86 -0.01
CA ILE A 102 -6.66 -2.61 -0.64
C ILE A 102 -5.86 -2.34 -1.93
N SER A 103 -4.54 -2.54 -1.92
CA SER A 103 -3.72 -2.32 -3.12
C SER A 103 -4.08 -3.28 -4.26
N VAL A 104 -4.37 -4.55 -3.94
CA VAL A 104 -4.82 -5.55 -4.93
C VAL A 104 -6.18 -5.18 -5.53
N ILE A 105 -7.05 -4.50 -4.78
CA ILE A 105 -8.38 -4.07 -5.25
C ILE A 105 -8.31 -2.74 -6.02
N ILE A 106 -7.53 -1.77 -5.53
CA ILE A 106 -7.39 -0.46 -6.14
C ILE A 106 -6.82 -0.58 -7.54
N PHE A 107 -5.79 -1.42 -7.75
CA PHE A 107 -5.15 -1.55 -9.05
C PHE A 107 -6.12 -1.88 -10.22
N PRO A 108 -6.94 -2.95 -10.17
CA PRO A 108 -7.89 -3.22 -11.25
C PRO A 108 -9.05 -2.23 -11.30
N LEU A 109 -9.43 -1.64 -10.16
CA LEU A 109 -10.45 -0.59 -10.12
C LEU A 109 -9.99 0.66 -10.87
N ASP A 110 -8.74 1.06 -10.64
CA ASP A 110 -8.09 2.20 -11.29
C ASP A 110 -8.00 2.01 -12.81
N ALA A 111 -7.52 0.84 -13.25
CA ALA A 111 -7.49 0.48 -14.67
C ALA A 111 -8.90 0.47 -15.30
N TRP A 112 -9.90 -0.03 -14.58
CA TRP A 112 -11.29 0.02 -15.04
C TRP A 112 -11.82 1.45 -15.15
N LEU A 113 -11.58 2.32 -14.17
CA LEU A 113 -11.95 3.73 -14.25
C LEU A 113 -11.24 4.45 -15.40
N GLY A 114 -9.96 4.15 -15.63
CA GLY A 114 -9.19 4.65 -16.77
C GLY A 114 -9.80 4.24 -18.12
N SER A 115 -10.33 3.02 -18.23
CA SER A 115 -10.98 2.53 -19.45
C SER A 115 -12.26 3.32 -19.82
N LEU A 116 -12.92 3.95 -18.84
CA LEU A 116 -14.07 4.84 -19.08
C LEU A 116 -13.66 6.15 -19.75
N VAL A 117 -12.41 6.58 -19.55
CA VAL A 117 -11.84 7.81 -20.13
C VAL A 117 -11.15 7.50 -21.47
N PHE A 118 -10.46 6.37 -21.55
CA PHE A 118 -9.68 5.94 -22.71
C PHE A 118 -10.13 4.56 -23.24
N PRO A 119 -11.32 4.46 -23.87
CA PRO A 119 -11.93 3.16 -24.22
C PRO A 119 -11.18 2.39 -25.32
N ASN A 120 -10.33 3.06 -26.09
CA ASN A 120 -9.55 2.46 -27.17
C ASN A 120 -8.18 1.94 -26.69
N GLN A 121 -7.82 2.15 -25.43
CA GLN A 121 -6.59 1.65 -24.84
C GLN A 121 -6.85 0.28 -24.21
N PRO A 122 -5.89 -0.67 -24.28
CA PRO A 122 -6.00 -1.91 -23.54
C PRO A 122 -6.04 -1.62 -22.04
N LEU A 123 -6.93 -2.31 -21.32
CA LEU A 123 -7.11 -2.11 -19.88
C LEU A 123 -5.85 -2.49 -19.09
N PHE A 124 -5.13 -3.51 -19.56
CA PHE A 124 -3.78 -3.83 -19.09
C PHE A 124 -2.91 -4.23 -20.29
N ASP A 125 -1.68 -3.73 -20.33
CA ASP A 125 -0.63 -4.30 -21.18
C ASP A 125 0.06 -5.50 -20.50
N ASP A 126 0.87 -6.24 -21.26
CA ASP A 126 1.56 -7.44 -20.78
C ASP A 126 2.48 -7.16 -19.59
N GLU A 127 3.11 -5.99 -19.56
CA GLU A 127 4.03 -5.60 -18.50
C GLU A 127 3.26 -5.33 -17.19
N THR A 128 2.18 -4.57 -17.31
CA THR A 128 1.23 -4.21 -16.24
C THR A 128 0.57 -5.45 -15.65
N LEU A 129 0.11 -6.38 -16.49
CA LEU A 129 -0.40 -7.69 -16.04
C LEU A 129 0.67 -8.44 -15.25
N LYS A 130 1.91 -8.50 -15.74
CA LYS A 130 3.01 -9.19 -15.08
C LYS A 130 3.33 -8.59 -13.71
N TYR A 131 3.32 -7.26 -13.58
CA TYR A 131 3.47 -6.60 -12.28
C TYR A 131 2.33 -6.93 -11.33
N PHE A 132 1.09 -6.91 -11.82
CA PHE A 132 -0.08 -7.26 -11.02
C PHE A 132 -0.04 -8.70 -10.52
N PHE A 133 0.27 -9.67 -11.38
CA PHE A 133 0.40 -11.07 -10.99
C PHE A 133 1.50 -11.27 -9.94
N ARG A 134 2.65 -10.58 -10.07
CA ARG A 134 3.70 -10.60 -9.04
C ARG A 134 3.20 -10.07 -7.70
N SER A 135 2.39 -9.01 -7.72
CA SER A 135 1.79 -8.43 -6.51
C SER A 135 0.80 -9.40 -5.84
N LEU A 136 0.00 -10.14 -6.62
CA LEU A 136 -0.91 -11.17 -6.12
C LEU A 136 -0.14 -12.32 -5.46
N VAL A 137 0.93 -12.80 -6.10
CA VAL A 137 1.79 -13.83 -5.53
C VAL A 137 2.43 -13.35 -4.23
N ALA A 138 2.93 -12.11 -4.20
CA ALA A 138 3.46 -11.52 -2.98
C ALA A 138 2.38 -11.45 -1.87
N ALA A 139 1.16 -11.02 -2.18
CA ALA A 139 0.06 -10.99 -1.22
C ALA A 139 -0.26 -12.39 -0.66
N MET A 140 -0.30 -13.41 -1.52
CA MET A 140 -0.54 -14.80 -1.11
C MET A 140 0.57 -15.38 -0.22
N ILE A 141 1.78 -14.84 -0.29
CA ILE A 141 2.90 -15.25 0.58
C ILE A 141 2.87 -14.47 1.89
N TRP A 142 2.76 -13.13 1.81
CA TRP A 142 2.94 -12.26 2.96
C TRP A 142 1.73 -12.20 3.87
N ILE A 143 0.50 -12.30 3.36
CA ILE A 143 -0.69 -12.29 4.21
C ILE A 143 -0.71 -13.50 5.15
N PRO A 144 -0.55 -14.75 4.69
CA PRO A 144 -0.44 -15.90 5.60
C PRO A 144 0.75 -15.79 6.55
N TYR A 145 1.89 -15.29 6.08
CA TYR A 145 3.05 -15.05 6.94
C TYR A 145 2.72 -14.10 8.09
N MET A 146 2.03 -12.99 7.83
CA MET A 146 1.60 -12.03 8.87
C MET A 146 0.60 -12.63 9.86
N LEU A 147 -0.23 -13.58 9.45
CA LEU A 147 -1.25 -14.19 10.30
C LEU A 147 -0.71 -15.35 11.15
N VAL A 148 0.14 -16.18 10.57
CA VAL A 148 0.51 -17.48 11.14
C VAL A 148 1.87 -17.45 11.83
N SER A 149 2.84 -16.68 11.32
CA SER A 149 4.23 -16.73 11.76
C SER A 149 4.41 -16.45 13.26
N GLU A 150 5.06 -17.38 13.96
CA GLU A 150 5.45 -17.21 15.37
C GLU A 150 6.36 -15.99 15.57
N ARG A 151 7.27 -15.73 14.63
CA ARG A 151 8.16 -14.56 14.65
C ARG A 151 7.37 -13.25 14.59
N VAL A 152 6.36 -13.16 13.72
CA VAL A 152 5.50 -11.97 13.61
C VAL A 152 4.76 -11.75 14.93
N LYS A 153 4.14 -12.80 15.47
CA LYS A 153 3.42 -12.75 16.75
C LYS A 153 4.33 -12.39 17.94
N ALA A 154 5.57 -12.86 17.95
CA ALA A 154 6.55 -12.53 18.98
C ALA A 154 7.14 -11.11 18.84
N THR A 155 7.19 -10.58 17.61
CA THR A 155 7.82 -9.29 17.33
C THR A 155 6.86 -8.13 17.53
N PHE A 156 5.64 -8.22 16.99
CA PHE A 156 4.67 -7.10 16.99
C PHE A 156 3.73 -7.18 18.18
N VAL A 157 4.24 -6.83 19.36
CA VAL A 157 3.50 -6.88 20.64
C VAL A 157 3.43 -5.54 21.37
N GLU A 158 4.25 -4.58 20.96
CA GLU A 158 4.39 -3.30 21.67
C GLU A 158 3.14 -2.42 21.53
N LYS A 159 2.88 -1.59 22.56
CA LYS A 159 1.77 -0.63 22.65
C LYS A 159 0.36 -1.22 22.58
N ARG A 160 0.21 -2.49 22.95
CA ARG A 160 -1.10 -3.16 23.07
C ARG A 160 -1.90 -2.59 24.26
N PRO A 161 -3.20 -2.24 24.10
CA PRO A 161 -4.04 -1.80 25.22
C PRO A 161 -4.16 -2.89 26.31
N GLU A 162 -4.12 -2.50 27.59
CA GLU A 162 -4.12 -3.42 28.76
C GLU A 162 -5.30 -4.39 28.77
N ASN A 163 -6.48 -3.90 28.41
CA ASN A 163 -7.72 -4.67 28.25
C ASN A 163 -7.66 -5.73 27.14
N GLN A 164 -6.83 -5.55 26.11
CA GLN A 164 -6.60 -6.57 25.08
C GLN A 164 -5.50 -7.56 25.47
N LEU A 165 -4.57 -7.14 26.32
CA LEU A 165 -3.52 -8.00 26.84
C LEU A 165 -4.12 -9.07 27.76
N GLN A 166 -4.98 -8.67 28.70
CA GLN A 166 -5.65 -9.59 29.63
C GLN A 166 -6.49 -10.64 28.91
N ALA A 167 -7.35 -10.22 27.97
CA ALA A 167 -8.18 -11.15 27.19
C ALA A 167 -7.36 -12.18 26.40
N THR A 168 -6.16 -11.79 25.92
CA THR A 168 -5.27 -12.71 25.20
C THR A 168 -4.62 -13.70 26.16
N ILE A 169 -4.18 -13.27 27.35
CA ILE A 169 -3.63 -14.16 28.38
C ILE A 169 -4.67 -15.21 28.77
N ASP A 170 -5.92 -14.79 28.99
CA ASP A 170 -7.01 -15.67 29.38
C ASP A 170 -7.42 -16.68 28.27
N THR A 171 -7.06 -16.45 27.01
CA THR A 171 -7.33 -17.41 25.92
C THR A 171 -6.21 -18.44 25.71
N ILE A 172 -5.01 -18.19 26.26
CA ILE A 172 -3.82 -19.04 26.05
C ILE A 172 -3.45 -19.82 27.32
N GLY A 173 -3.93 -19.39 28.50
CA GLY A 173 -3.85 -20.14 29.76
C GLY A 173 -4.96 -21.19 29.88
#